data_AF-A0A4V6CDN9-F1
#
_entry.id   AF-A0A4V6CDN9-F1
#
_cell.length_a   1.000
_cell.length_b   1.000
_cell.length_c   1.000
_cell.angle_alpha   90.00
_cell.angle_beta   90.00
_cell.angle_gamma   90.00
#
_symmetry.space_group_name_H-M   'P 1'
#
loop_
_entity.id
_entity.type
_entity.pdbx_description
1 polymer ?
#
loop_
_entity_poly.entity_id
_entity_poly.type
_entity_poly.pdbx_seq_one_letter_code
_entity_poly.pdbx_strand_id
1 'polypeptide(L)' 'MTEWAKAHFKEPPCAATLRVIAKTRQTYPPAIKQGRRWLIDETAQFVGLIAPIKVSSGIDKNARALVERVLNGSSTT' A
#
# COMPACT_ATOMS: atom_id res chain seq x y z
N MET A 1 9.30 8.06 -2.80
CA MET A 1 8.08 8.23 -1.98
C MET A 1 8.30 9.10 -0.74
N THR A 2 9.46 9.06 -0.08
CA THR A 2 9.73 9.93 1.09
C THR A 2 9.56 11.42 0.79
N GLU A 3 10.11 11.90 -0.32
CA GLU A 3 9.96 13.32 -0.71
C GLU A 3 8.50 13.70 -1.01
N TRP A 4 7.78 12.86 -1.76
CA TRP A 4 6.34 13.04 -1.98
C TRP A 4 5.57 13.16 -0.65
N ALA A 5 5.91 12.34 0.35
CA ALA A 5 5.25 12.38 1.65
C ALA A 5 5.52 13.69 2.43
N LYS A 6 6.73 14.26 2.30
CA LYS A 6 7.05 15.57 2.89
C LYS A 6 6.23 16.70 2.28
N ALA A 7 5.88 16.60 1.01
CA ALA A 7 5.05 17.59 0.33
C ALA A 7 3.55 17.46 0.68
N HIS A 8 3.07 16.24 0.96
CA HIS A 8 1.63 15.97 1.12
C HIS A 8 1.16 15.87 2.59
N PHE A 9 2.06 15.63 3.54
CA PHE A 9 1.72 15.51 4.95
C PHE A 9 2.45 16.56 5.78
N LYS A 10 1.73 17.23 6.67
CA LYS A 10 2.33 18.11 7.69
C LYS A 10 3.34 17.33 8.56
N GLU A 11 2.99 16.09 8.91
CA GLU A 11 3.83 15.16 9.64
C GLU A 11 3.98 13.87 8.81
N PRO A 12 5.08 13.74 8.04
CA PRO A 12 5.25 12.63 7.12
C PRO A 12 5.35 11.27 7.83
N PRO A 13 4.62 10.23 7.38
CA PRO A 13 4.75 8.88 7.93
C PRO A 13 6.16 8.30 7.72
N CYS A 14 6.54 7.35 8.57
CA CYS A 14 7.81 6.66 8.41
C CYS A 14 7.84 5.79 7.13
N ALA A 15 9.05 5.42 6.69
CA ALA A 15 9.24 4.66 5.46
C ALA A 15 8.52 3.29 5.46
N ALA A 16 8.33 2.65 6.61
CA ALA A 16 7.56 1.41 6.72
C ALA A 16 6.08 1.66 6.38
N THR A 17 5.48 2.69 6.99
CA THR A 17 4.08 3.09 6.72
C THR A 17 3.88 3.51 5.26
N LEU A 18 4.81 4.27 4.67
CA LEU A 18 4.73 4.64 3.26
C LEU A 18 4.72 3.41 2.32
N ARG A 19 5.46 2.34 2.65
CA ARG A 19 5.41 1.09 1.89
C ARG A 19 4.04 0.42 2.00
N VAL A 20 3.40 0.47 3.17
CA VAL A 20 2.03 -0.05 3.36
C VAL A 20 1.04 0.76 2.53
N ILE A 21 1.11 2.09 2.59
CA ILE A 21 0.29 3.01 1.78
C ILE A 21 0.40 2.69 0.29
N ALA A 22 1.62 2.53 -0.22
CA ALA A 22 1.86 2.17 -1.62
C ALA A 22 1.31 0.78 -1.97
N LYS A 23 1.62 -0.21 -1.14
CA LYS A 23 1.21 -1.61 -1.35
C LYS A 23 -0.32 -1.78 -1.36
N THR A 24 -1.00 -1.06 -0.49
CA THR A 24 -2.47 -1.09 -0.33
C THR A 24 -3.20 -0.08 -1.22
N ARG A 25 -2.49 0.55 -2.17
CA ARG A 25 -3.05 1.48 -3.16
C ARG A 25 -3.82 2.66 -2.55
N GLN A 26 -3.34 3.21 -1.43
CA GLN A 26 -3.96 4.36 -0.77
C GLN A 26 -3.60 5.71 -1.42
N THR A 27 -3.20 5.69 -2.70
CA THR A 27 -2.79 6.86 -3.47
C THR A 27 -3.47 6.83 -4.83
N TYR A 28 -3.82 8.01 -5.37
CA TYR A 28 -4.39 8.14 -6.70
C TYR A 28 -3.66 9.22 -7.50
N PRO A 29 -3.00 8.89 -8.63
CA PRO A 29 -2.81 7.54 -9.18
C PRO A 29 -2.06 6.59 -8.23
N PRO A 30 -2.29 5.26 -8.33
CA PRO A 30 -1.68 4.30 -7.40
C PRO A 30 -0.16 4.18 -7.62
N ALA A 31 0.57 4.12 -6.51
CA ALA A 31 2.01 3.88 -6.53
C ALA A 31 2.38 2.55 -7.24
N ILE A 32 3.50 2.56 -7.97
CA ILE A 32 3.98 1.44 -8.78
C ILE A 32 5.25 0.87 -8.13
N LYS A 33 5.32 -0.48 -8.03
CA LYS A 33 6.53 -1.16 -7.54
C LYS A 33 7.52 -1.35 -8.69
N GLN A 34 8.69 -0.75 -8.58
CA GLN A 34 9.80 -0.95 -9.52
C GLN A 34 11.04 -1.46 -8.76
N GLY A 35 11.31 -2.76 -8.90
CA GLY A 35 12.39 -3.44 -8.17
C GLY A 35 12.23 -3.32 -6.65
N ARG A 36 13.24 -2.74 -5.99
CA ARG A 36 13.26 -2.52 -4.53
C ARG A 36 12.60 -1.20 -4.10
N ARG A 37 12.03 -0.42 -5.03
CA ARG A 37 11.48 0.92 -4.78
C ARG A 37 10.00 0.99 -5.13
N TRP A 38 9.30 1.90 -4.44
CA TRP A 38 7.96 2.33 -4.80
C TRP A 38 8.05 3.71 -5.45
N LEU A 39 7.56 3.80 -6.68
CA LEU A 39 7.40 5.03 -7.42
C LEU A 39 6.00 5.57 -7.16
N ILE A 40 5.92 6.88 -6.97
CA ILE A 40 4.66 7.60 -6.81
C ILE A 40 4.69 8.78 -7.74
N ASP A 41 3.57 9.05 -8.39
CA ASP A 41 3.41 10.24 -9.22
C ASP A 41 3.50 11.48 -8.33
N GLU A 42 4.12 12.55 -8.83
CA GLU A 42 4.28 13.79 -8.07
C GLU A 42 2.94 14.43 -7.71
N THR A 43 1.93 14.25 -8.57
CA THR A 43 0.57 14.78 -8.40
C THR A 43 -0.35 13.84 -7.63
N ALA A 44 0.11 12.63 -7.29
CA ALA A 44 -0.70 11.63 -6.62
C ALA A 44 -1.20 12.15 -5.27
N GLN A 45 -2.48 11.95 -4.99
CA GLN A 45 -3.10 12.34 -3.73
C GLN A 45 -3.21 11.13 -2.80
N PHE A 46 -3.07 11.36 -1.50
CA PHE A 46 -3.43 10.36 -0.50
C PHE A 46 -4.95 10.29 -0.38
N VAL A 47 -5.49 9.09 -0.62
CA VAL A 47 -6.95 8.85 -0.63
C VAL A 47 -7.39 7.91 0.50
N GLY A 48 -6.44 7.41 1.31
CA GLY A 48 -6.71 6.43 2.34
C GLY A 48 -7.12 5.07 1.78
N LEU A 49 -7.62 4.19 2.65
CA LEU A 49 -8.07 2.86 2.28
C LEU A 49 -9.50 2.95 1.69
N ILE A 50 -9.61 3.04 0.35
CA ILE A 50 -10.91 3.22 -0.33
C ILE A 50 -11.79 1.95 -0.20
N ALA A 51 -11.20 0.75 -0.28
CA ALA A 51 -11.92 -0.50 -0.06
C ALA A 51 -10.96 -1.65 0.28
N PRO A 52 -11.33 -2.57 1.18
CA PRO A 52 -10.59 -3.80 1.37
C PRO A 52 -10.64 -4.64 0.08
N ILE A 53 -9.52 -5.24 -0.31
CA ILE A 53 -9.47 -6.13 -1.47
C ILE A 53 -10.30 -7.37 -1.15
N LYS A 54 -11.43 -7.54 -1.85
CA LYS A 54 -12.28 -8.73 -1.70
C LYS A 54 -11.59 -9.93 -2.34
N VAL A 55 -11.05 -10.81 -1.49
CA VAL A 55 -10.59 -12.13 -1.90
C VAL A 55 -11.80 -13.05 -2.11
N SER A 56 -11.82 -13.81 -3.20
CA SER A 56 -12.94 -14.69 -3.56
C SER A 56 -13.22 -15.73 -2.45
N SER A 57 -14.48 -16.15 -2.33
CA SER A 57 -14.90 -17.12 -1.31
C SER A 57 -14.63 -18.58 -1.70
N GLY A 58 -14.33 -18.85 -2.98
CA GLY A 58 -14.12 -20.20 -3.51
C GLY A 58 -12.72 -20.78 -3.33
N ILE A 59 -11.80 -20.05 -2.67
CA ILE A 59 -10.44 -20.52 -2.41
C ILE A 59 -10.31 -21.07 -0.98
N ASP A 60 -9.44 -22.07 -0.84
CA ASP A 60 -9.09 -22.67 0.45
C ASP A 60 -8.68 -21.61 1.48
N LYS A 61 -8.97 -21.86 2.76
CA LYS A 61 -8.72 -20.93 3.86
C LYS A 61 -7.25 -20.56 4.00
N ASN A 62 -6.33 -21.50 3.80
CA ASN A 62 -4.89 -21.24 3.90
C ASN A 62 -4.41 -20.41 2.70
N ALA A 63 -4.92 -20.73 1.50
CA ALA A 63 -4.66 -19.93 0.30
C ALA A 63 -5.18 -18.50 0.44
N ARG A 64 -6.38 -18.34 1.01
CA ARG A 64 -6.96 -17.03 1.32
C ARG A 64 -6.09 -16.23 2.27
N ALA A 65 -5.67 -16.82 3.39
CA ALA A 65 -4.79 -16.16 4.36
C ALA A 65 -3.44 -15.75 3.74
N LEU A 66 -2.88 -16.58 2.86
CA LEU A 66 -1.67 -16.26 2.11
C LEU A 66 -1.88 -15.05 1.19
N VAL A 67 -2.97 -15.03 0.42
CA VAL A 67 -3.30 -13.93 -0.49
C VAL A 67 -3.53 -12.63 0.29
N GLU A 68 -4.33 -12.65 1.35
CA GLU A 68 -4.59 -11.48 2.19
C GLU A 68 -3.29 -10.91 2.79
N ARG A 69 -2.37 -11.76 3.26
CA ARG A 69 -1.05 -11.34 3.75
C ARG A 69 -0.17 -10.73 2.65
N VAL A 70 -0.17 -11.33 1.46
CA VAL A 70 0.58 -10.80 0.31
C VAL A 70 0.01 -9.46 -0.14
N LEU A 71 -1.30 -9.24 -0.04
CA LEU A 71 -1.93 -7.98 -0.41
C LEU A 71 -1.74 -6.89 0.66
N ASN A 72 -2.04 -7.20 1.92
CA ASN A 72 -2.09 -6.20 2.99
C ASN A 72 -0.71 -5.91 3.60
N GLY A 73 0.23 -6.85 3.51
CA GLY A 73 1.45 -6.78 4.32
C GLY A 73 1.48 -7.91 5.33
N SER A 74 2.67 -8.45 5.58
CA SER A 74 2.89 -9.25 6.79
C SER A 74 3.18 -8.26 7.92
N SER A 75 2.37 -8.27 8.97
CA SER A 75 2.78 -7.68 10.24
C SER A 75 3.82 -8.61 10.82
N THR A 76 5.09 -8.18 10.82
CA THR A 76 6.10 -8.82 11.65
C THR A 76 6.01 -8.12 12.99
N THR A 77 5.29 -8.73 13.93
CA THR A 77 5.28 -8.30 15.33
C THR A 77 6.59 -8.71 15.99
#